data_AF-A0A1M7F3W9-F1
#
_entry.id   AF-A0A1M7F3W9-F1
#
_cell.length_a   1.000
_cell.length_b   1.000
_cell.length_c   1.000
_cell.angle_alpha   90.00
_cell.angle_beta   90.00
_cell.angle_gamma   90.00
#
_symmetry.space_group_name_H-M   'P 1'
#
loop_
_entity.id
_entity.type
_entity.pdbx_description
1 polymer ?
#
loop_
_entity_poly.entity_id
_entity_poly.type
_entity_poly.pdbx_seq_one_letter_code
_entity_poly.pdbx_strand_id
1 'polypeptide(L)'
;MSKTGTTRVTMKPGDTLPRGDTDWARLDAMTDEEIVAAALSDPDAQPLTPEQLSRMRRVSRVKVLRQRLGMTQMQFADAFHLPITTLRDWEQHRSTPDAPARALLLAIERDPEVMRRLLAEAVA
;
A
#
# COMPACT_ATOMS: atom_id res chain seq x y z
N MET A 1 -10.88 35.90 3.04
CA MET A 1 -9.89 34.81 3.19
C MET A 1 -10.00 34.25 4.61
N SER A 2 -10.83 33.22 4.80
CA SER A 2 -11.13 32.65 6.12
C SER A 2 -10.22 31.43 6.37
N LYS A 3 -9.47 31.46 7.47
CA LYS A 3 -8.54 30.41 7.92
C LYS A 3 -9.31 29.43 8.82
N THR A 4 -9.96 28.40 8.26
CA THR A 4 -10.78 27.48 9.07
C THR A 4 -10.70 26.04 8.54
N GLY A 5 -9.56 25.38 8.71
CA GLY A 5 -9.46 23.98 8.28
C GLY A 5 -8.30 23.20 8.90
N THR A 6 -7.28 23.89 9.41
CA THR A 6 -6.11 23.22 10.01
C THR A 6 -5.95 23.63 11.46
N THR A 7 -6.26 22.71 12.38
CA THR A 7 -5.95 22.86 13.80
C THR A 7 -4.50 22.47 14.03
N ARG A 8 -3.65 23.45 14.35
CA ARG A 8 -2.25 23.19 14.73
C ARG A 8 -2.21 22.84 16.21
N VAL A 9 -1.75 21.63 16.53
CA VAL A 9 -1.57 21.16 17.91
C VAL A 9 -0.07 21.08 18.22
N THR A 10 0.37 21.68 19.33
CA THR A 10 1.73 21.55 19.85
C THR A 10 1.70 20.59 21.03
N MET A 11 2.48 19.51 20.98
CA MET A 11 2.47 18.44 21.98
C MET A 11 3.88 18.20 22.54
N LYS A 12 3.97 17.82 23.81
CA LYS A 12 5.21 17.34 24.44
C LYS A 12 5.30 15.81 24.34
N PRO A 13 6.51 15.23 24.44
CA PRO A 13 6.68 13.78 24.50
C PRO A 13 5.91 13.18 25.68
N GLY A 14 5.01 12.24 25.38
CA GLY A 14 4.16 11.56 26.38
C GLY A 14 2.72 12.07 26.47
N ASP A 15 2.39 13.19 25.84
CA ASP A 15 1.02 13.70 25.80
C ASP A 15 0.14 12.81 24.89
N THR A 16 -1.09 12.53 25.32
CA THR A 16 -2.10 11.88 24.48
C THR A 16 -2.69 12.88 23.49
N LEU A 17 -2.83 12.47 22.23
CA LEU A 17 -3.48 13.29 21.19
C LEU A 17 -4.88 13.73 21.66
N PRO A 18 -5.22 15.03 21.58
CA PRO A 18 -6.55 15.48 21.90
C PRO A 18 -7.57 14.84 20.96
N ARG A 19 -8.66 14.32 21.53
CA ARG A 19 -9.75 13.74 20.75
C ARG A 19 -10.45 14.85 19.99
N GLY A 20 -10.62 14.69 18.68
CA GLY A 20 -11.36 15.65 17.86
C GLY A 20 -12.86 15.64 18.17
N ASP A 21 -13.55 16.70 17.75
CA ASP A 21 -15.01 16.87 17.94
C ASP A 21 -15.86 16.00 17.01
N THR A 22 -15.26 15.02 16.34
CA THR A 22 -15.96 14.11 15.43
C THR A 22 -16.87 13.18 16.22
N ASP A 23 -18.17 13.24 15.93
CA ASP A 23 -19.16 12.29 16.42
C ASP A 23 -19.04 10.96 15.67
N TRP A 24 -18.25 10.05 16.24
CA TRP A 24 -18.00 8.71 15.69
C TRP A 24 -19.25 7.83 15.73
N ALA A 25 -20.10 7.94 16.75
CA ALA A 25 -21.30 7.13 16.86
C ALA A 25 -22.29 7.43 15.73
N ARG A 26 -22.39 8.71 15.33
CA ARG A 26 -23.17 9.11 14.16
C ARG A 26 -22.59 8.57 12.86
N LEU A 27 -21.27 8.63 12.66
CA LEU A 27 -20.62 8.13 11.44
C LEU A 27 -20.75 6.62 11.30
N ASP A 28 -20.53 5.87 12.39
CA ASP A 28 -20.63 4.40 12.39
C ASP A 28 -22.07 3.91 12.16
N ALA A 29 -23.08 4.75 12.45
CA ALA A 29 -24.48 4.45 12.22
C ALA A 29 -25.00 4.84 10.82
N MET A 30 -24.21 5.56 10.00
CA MET A 30 -24.63 5.98 8.66
C MET A 30 -24.78 4.78 7.73
N THR A 31 -25.83 4.80 6.90
CA THR A 31 -25.99 3.77 5.87
C THR A 31 -25.08 4.04 4.67
N ASP A 32 -24.84 3.01 3.85
CA ASP A 32 -24.05 3.16 2.62
C ASP A 32 -24.67 4.21 1.67
N GLU A 33 -26.00 4.29 1.59
CA GLU A 33 -26.69 5.31 0.79
C GLU A 33 -26.45 6.73 1.32
N GLU A 34 -26.50 6.92 2.64
CA GLU A 34 -26.24 8.22 3.28
C GLU A 34 -24.78 8.65 3.09
N ILE A 35 -23.83 7.70 3.19
CA ILE A 35 -22.41 7.93 2.93
C ILE A 35 -22.21 8.38 1.48
N VAL A 36 -22.80 7.67 0.51
CA VAL A 36 -22.68 8.01 -0.90
C VAL A 36 -23.31 9.38 -1.21
N ALA A 37 -24.49 9.67 -0.66
CA ALA A 37 -25.14 10.97 -0.83
C ALA A 37 -24.29 12.11 -0.25
N ALA A 38 -23.70 11.91 0.93
CA ALA A 38 -22.79 12.88 1.53
C ALA A 38 -21.55 13.11 0.65
N ALA A 39 -20.91 12.04 0.17
CA ALA A 39 -19.74 12.13 -0.70
C ALA A 39 -20.04 12.83 -2.04
N LEU A 40 -21.20 12.58 -2.64
CA LEU A 40 -21.63 13.27 -3.87
C LEU A 40 -21.93 14.76 -3.65
N SER A 41 -22.36 15.14 -2.45
CA SER A 41 -22.65 16.53 -2.11
C SER A 41 -21.38 17.38 -1.86
N ASP A 42 -20.24 16.74 -1.55
CA ASP A 42 -18.95 17.39 -1.31
C ASP A 42 -18.12 17.46 -2.61
N PRO A 43 -17.87 18.65 -3.19
CA PRO A 43 -17.08 18.80 -4.41
C PRO A 43 -15.64 18.28 -4.32
N ASP A 44 -15.03 18.27 -3.12
CA ASP A 44 -13.64 17.87 -2.90
C ASP A 44 -13.50 16.38 -2.55
N ALA A 45 -14.60 15.69 -2.24
CA ALA A 45 -14.61 14.30 -1.75
C ALA A 45 -15.53 13.36 -2.53
N GLN A 46 -15.75 13.63 -3.82
CA GLN A 46 -16.61 12.79 -4.67
C GLN A 46 -16.01 11.39 -4.94
N PRO A 47 -16.85 10.34 -5.03
CA PRO A 47 -16.39 9.03 -5.45
C PRO A 47 -15.91 9.05 -6.91
N LEU A 48 -14.92 8.22 -7.23
CA LEU A 48 -14.44 8.07 -8.59
C LEU A 48 -15.52 7.44 -9.49
N THR A 49 -15.66 7.95 -10.71
CA THR A 49 -16.51 7.29 -11.71
C THR A 49 -15.88 5.98 -12.17
N PRO A 50 -16.66 5.03 -12.73
CA PRO A 50 -16.13 3.80 -13.30
C PRO A 50 -15.02 4.03 -14.34
N GLU A 51 -15.16 5.07 -15.18
CA GLU A 51 -14.17 5.46 -16.18
C GLU A 51 -12.89 5.97 -15.54
N GLN A 52 -12.99 6.81 -14.50
CA GLN A 52 -11.83 7.27 -13.74
C GLN A 52 -11.12 6.10 -13.04
N LEU A 53 -11.89 5.20 -12.43
CA LEU A 53 -11.36 4.01 -11.77
C LEU A 53 -10.62 3.10 -12.76
N SER A 54 -11.16 2.92 -13.97
CA SER A 54 -10.53 2.10 -15.02
C SER A 54 -9.15 2.61 -15.45
N ARG A 55 -8.89 3.92 -15.30
CA ARG A 55 -7.60 4.55 -15.62
C ARG A 55 -6.58 4.42 -14.49
N MET A 56 -7.00 3.98 -13.30
CA MET A 56 -6.08 3.82 -12.19
C MET A 56 -5.10 2.68 -12.44
N ARG A 57 -3.83 2.93 -12.13
CA ARG A 57 -2.80 1.91 -12.19
C ARG A 57 -2.93 0.98 -10.99
N ARG A 58 -3.10 -0.31 -11.25
CA ARG A 58 -3.07 -1.34 -10.19
C ARG A 58 -1.72 -1.33 -9.47
N VAL A 59 -1.73 -1.69 -8.19
CA VAL A 59 -0.50 -1.89 -7.43
C VAL A 59 0.31 -3.02 -8.08
N SER A 60 1.63 -2.85 -8.18
CA SER A 60 2.52 -3.85 -8.76
C SER A 60 2.39 -5.17 -8.00
N ARG A 61 2.21 -6.29 -8.72
CA ARG A 61 2.12 -7.64 -8.12
C ARG A 61 3.36 -7.96 -7.29
N VAL A 62 4.54 -7.47 -7.69
CA VAL A 62 5.79 -7.64 -6.95
C VAL A 62 5.72 -6.96 -5.59
N LYS A 63 5.20 -5.73 -5.55
CA LYS A 63 4.99 -4.99 -4.29
C LYS A 63 3.98 -5.69 -3.39
N VAL A 64 2.88 -6.19 -3.96
CA VAL A 64 1.87 -6.95 -3.22
C VAL A 64 2.47 -8.21 -2.60
N LEU A 65 3.23 -9.00 -3.38
CA LEU A 65 3.91 -10.20 -2.89
C LEU A 65 4.84 -9.86 -1.71
N ARG A 66 5.70 -8.85 -1.88
CA ARG A 66 6.61 -8.43 -0.80
C ARG A 66 5.87 -8.00 0.48
N GLN A 67 4.81 -7.21 0.33
CA GLN A 67 4.01 -6.74 1.47
C GLN A 67 3.29 -7.88 2.19
N ARG A 68 2.79 -8.89 1.45
CA ARG A 68 2.21 -10.10 2.03
C ARG A 68 3.21 -10.89 2.87
N LEU A 69 4.50 -10.84 2.52
CA LEU A 69 5.58 -11.44 3.31
C LEU A 69 6.06 -10.56 4.47
N GLY A 70 5.50 -9.35 4.65
CA GLY A 70 5.90 -8.44 5.72
C GLY A 70 7.32 -7.87 5.59
N MET A 71 7.90 -7.91 4.38
CA MET A 71 9.30 -7.54 4.16
C MET A 71 9.47 -6.10 3.66
N THR A 72 10.53 -5.43 4.12
CA THR A 72 11.05 -4.22 3.47
C THR A 72 11.62 -4.55 2.08
N GLN A 73 11.81 -3.54 1.23
CA GLN A 73 12.42 -3.77 -0.09
C GLN A 73 13.82 -4.39 0.03
N MET A 74 14.61 -3.97 1.01
CA MET A 74 15.96 -4.51 1.23
C MET A 74 15.91 -5.98 1.64
N GLN A 75 15.09 -6.32 2.64
CA GLN A 75 14.93 -7.71 3.09
C GLN A 75 14.47 -8.64 1.96
N PHE A 76 13.55 -8.18 1.11
CA PHE A 76 13.07 -8.99 -0.02
C PHE A 76 14.13 -9.16 -1.10
N ALA A 77 14.86 -8.08 -1.41
CA ALA A 77 15.98 -8.12 -2.35
C ALA A 77 17.06 -9.11 -1.88
N ASP A 78 17.46 -9.01 -0.61
CA ASP A 78 18.47 -9.86 0.00
C ASP A 78 18.01 -11.32 0.10
N ALA A 79 16.78 -11.58 0.54
CA ALA A 79 16.26 -12.93 0.73
C ALA A 79 16.12 -13.74 -0.57
N PHE A 80 15.95 -13.05 -1.71
CA PHE A 80 15.67 -13.70 -2.99
C PHE A 80 16.71 -13.37 -4.08
N HIS A 81 17.85 -12.80 -3.69
CA HIS A 81 18.97 -12.43 -4.56
C HIS A 81 18.55 -11.58 -5.77
N LEU A 82 17.64 -10.63 -5.53
CA LEU A 82 17.18 -9.67 -6.53
C LEU A 82 17.90 -8.34 -6.33
N PRO A 83 18.48 -7.71 -7.37
CA PRO A 83 19.03 -6.38 -7.22
C PRO A 83 17.97 -5.38 -6.72
N ILE A 84 18.28 -4.64 -5.66
CA ILE A 84 17.33 -3.69 -5.05
C ILE A 84 16.82 -2.63 -6.04
N THR A 85 17.67 -2.23 -6.99
CA THR A 85 17.31 -1.28 -8.07
C THR A 85 16.27 -1.88 -9.00
N THR A 86 16.48 -3.12 -9.44
CA THR A 86 15.55 -3.87 -10.28
C THR A 86 14.21 -4.09 -9.59
N LEU A 87 14.22 -4.48 -8.30
CA LEU A 87 13.01 -4.61 -7.50
C LEU A 87 12.22 -3.30 -7.45
N ARG A 88 12.90 -2.17 -7.22
CA ARG A 88 12.26 -0.84 -7.20
C ARG A 88 11.64 -0.48 -8.53
N ASP A 89 12.33 -0.77 -9.64
CA ASP A 89 11.81 -0.49 -10.98
C ASP A 89 10.55 -1.30 -11.28
N TRP A 90 10.49 -2.56 -10.86
CA TRP A 90 9.28 -3.39 -10.98
C TRP A 90 8.14 -2.91 -10.09
N GLU A 91 8.41 -2.49 -8.85
CA GLU A 91 7.38 -1.99 -7.93
C GLU A 91 6.79 -0.64 -8.36
N GLN A 92 7.61 0.19 -8.99
CA GLN A 92 7.23 1.50 -9.52
C GLN A 92 6.74 1.45 -10.98
N HIS A 93 6.74 0.25 -11.58
CA HIS A 93 6.39 0.02 -12.97
C HIS A 93 7.24 0.78 -14.01
N ARG A 94 8.51 1.04 -13.69
CA ARG A 94 9.51 1.55 -14.66
C ARG A 94 9.99 0.46 -15.60
N SER A 95 9.92 -0.79 -15.18
CA SER A 95 10.20 -1.97 -16.00
C SER A 95 9.30 -3.13 -15.59
N THR A 96 9.33 -4.21 -16.36
CA THR A 96 8.60 -5.45 -16.07
C THR A 96 9.58 -6.58 -15.79
N PRO A 97 9.26 -7.52 -14.87
CA PRO A 97 10.07 -8.72 -14.67
C PRO A 97 10.09 -9.54 -15.95
N ASP A 98 11.26 -10.01 -16.36
CA ASP A 98 11.45 -10.90 -17.50
C ASP A 98 10.96 -12.33 -17.20
N ALA A 99 11.09 -13.27 -18.15
CA ALA A 99 10.55 -14.61 -17.99
C ALA A 99 11.13 -15.37 -16.78
N PRO A 100 12.47 -15.40 -16.57
CA PRO A 100 13.05 -16.01 -15.37
C PRO A 100 12.61 -15.33 -14.07
N ALA A 101 12.60 -13.99 -14.01
CA ALA A 101 12.17 -13.29 -12.81
C ALA A 101 10.70 -13.58 -12.47
N ARG A 102 9.82 -13.67 -13.48
CA ARG A 102 8.42 -14.08 -13.25
C ARG A 102 8.30 -15.49 -12.69
N ALA A 103 9.11 -16.43 -13.16
CA ALA A 103 9.13 -17.79 -12.64
C ALA A 103 9.61 -17.82 -11.19
N LEU A 104 10.67 -17.08 -10.86
CA LEU A 104 11.16 -16.92 -9.49
C LEU A 104 10.09 -16.32 -8.56
N LEU A 105 9.47 -15.21 -8.98
CA LEU A 105 8.39 -14.56 -8.21
C LEU A 105 7.19 -15.50 -7.99
N LEU A 106 6.86 -16.34 -8.97
CA LEU A 106 5.83 -17.36 -8.81
C LEU A 106 6.24 -18.42 -7.78
N ALA A 107 7.49 -18.90 -7.82
CA ALA A 107 7.99 -19.86 -6.85
C ALA A 107 7.99 -19.29 -5.42
N ILE A 108 8.41 -18.04 -5.25
CA ILE A 108 8.37 -17.31 -3.97
C ILE A 108 6.93 -17.18 -3.46
N GLU A 109 5.97 -16.87 -4.34
CA GLU A 109 4.56 -16.78 -3.96
C GLU A 109 3.99 -18.12 -3.48
N ARG A 110 4.49 -19.24 -4.01
CA ARG A 110 4.02 -20.59 -3.65
C ARG A 110 4.64 -21.10 -2.36
N ASP A 111 5.95 -20.96 -2.20
CA ASP A 111 6.67 -21.40 -1.00
C ASP A 111 7.89 -20.51 -0.72
N PRO A 112 7.70 -19.39 0.00
CA PRO A 112 8.79 -18.45 0.28
C PRO A 112 9.84 -19.04 1.22
N GLU A 113 9.49 -20.01 2.07
CA GLU A 113 10.44 -20.65 3.00
C GLU A 113 11.38 -21.61 2.29
N VAL A 114 10.85 -22.44 1.40
CA VAL A 114 11.66 -23.31 0.53
C VAL A 114 12.58 -22.46 -0.34
N MET A 115 12.07 -21.40 -0.97
CA MET A 115 12.91 -20.55 -1.81
C MET A 115 14.06 -19.90 -1.04
N ARG A 116 13.81 -19.41 0.19
CA ARG A 116 14.90 -18.85 1.02
C ARG A 116 15.93 -19.91 1.40
N ARG A 117 15.52 -21.13 1.74
CA ARG A 117 16.45 -22.24 2.04
C ARG A 117 17.30 -22.60 0.83
N LEU A 118 16.67 -22.81 -0.33
CA LEU A 118 17.37 -23.15 -1.57
C LEU A 118 18.41 -22.09 -1.96
N LEU A 119 18.08 -20.81 -1.82
CA LEU A 119 18.99 -19.72 -2.15
C LEU A 119 20.11 -19.56 -1.12
N ALA A 120 19.85 -19.83 0.16
CA ALA A 120 20.89 -19.81 1.19
C ALA A 120 21.90 -20.96 1.01
N GLU A 121 21.43 -22.16 0.66
CA GLU A 121 22.29 -23.33 0.40
C GLU A 121 23.17 -23.16 -0.84
N ALA A 122 22.70 -22.42 -1.85
CA ALA A 122 23.47 -22.16 -3.07
C ALA A 122 24.66 -21.18 -2.88
N VAL A 123 24.72 -20.48 -1.75
CA VAL A 123 25.78 -19.52 -1.42
C VAL A 123 26.82 -20.13 -0.46
N ALA A 124 26.56 -21.32 0.08
CA ALA A 124 27.48 -22.11 0.90
C ALA A 124 28.44 -22.95 0.04
#